data_AF-A0AAN9HZ01-F1
#
_entry.id   AF-A0AAN9HZ01-F1
#
_cell.length_a   1.000
_cell.length_b   1.000
_cell.length_c   1.000
_cell.angle_alpha   90.00
_cell.angle_beta   90.00
_cell.angle_gamma   90.00
#
_symmetry.space_group_name_H-M   'P 1'
#
loop_
_entity.id
_entity.type
_entity.pdbx_description
1 polymer ?
#
loop_
_entity_poly.entity_id
_entity_poly.type
_entity_poly.pdbx_seq_one_letter_code
_entity_poly.pdbx_strand_id
1 'polypeptide(L)'
;MTEPTEPATSSPSPSPMGPTAPPRDPTTVLHPRREPFEHGLLPIPKLIFSDPTQTLIPLKQKLLEQSSNHRVDSAAIAESLQISLDHARLVLDTLSSVLPSDSEPLVTSKPGENDAVGAHVFDLVLFLYIQSYKKLLPRTHKDSAAVADVWPSTSAFDGYLSALSPLQLVRSNSRRFMPSQADEEAHQLSYLQKHLANILSLLAEPEEGEGEESLVLTMDRFEHLGFLVQFGDKGSDGNSLSQMSPFFANSDPDMPAVPVPAAQVHDWLLQNIASSLEHIAERTSSKENGPASASDQDVAMADACAVKVSTGTRGASFIEGISKSSYVKHASDIKGSSIKVLNCQESAIYILAPLRYATVYGCSDATIVLGAVGKAVRVEHCERVHVIVAAKRICIANCRECVFFLGVNQRPLIIGDNHKLQVAPYNTFYSQLEEHMNEVGILPTVNHWDEPLALGMVDHHDSLSHPAGVSDVQAESATRVDPDQFTNFLIPKWLGGESTGSTENNPFTLPDAYMASQHRNQKNLGEIRQLLREAPLEESRKRELSSALHVYFKDWLYASGNIRQLYCLQGE
;
A
#
# COMPACT_ATOMS: atom_id res chain seq x y z
N MET A 1 -69.49 0.27 55.92
CA MET A 1 -68.92 1.63 55.79
C MET A 1 -67.52 1.56 56.37
N THR A 2 -66.52 1.66 55.51
CA THR A 2 -65.11 1.38 55.79
C THR A 2 -64.29 2.61 55.43
N GLU A 3 -63.63 3.18 56.44
CA GLU A 3 -62.39 3.96 56.33
C GLU A 3 -61.19 3.00 56.18
N PRO A 4 -59.93 3.46 55.96
CA PRO A 4 -59.40 4.84 55.79
C PRO A 4 -58.40 4.97 54.60
N THR A 5 -57.77 6.15 54.41
CA THR A 5 -56.28 6.39 54.48
C THR A 5 -55.86 7.63 53.65
N GLU A 6 -55.15 8.58 54.27
CA GLU A 6 -54.50 9.77 53.68
C GLU A 6 -53.20 9.45 52.90
N PRO A 7 -52.67 10.42 52.12
CA PRO A 7 -51.23 10.69 52.24
C PRO A 7 -50.85 12.18 52.26
N ALA A 8 -49.65 12.44 52.81
CA ALA A 8 -49.03 13.74 53.05
C ALA A 8 -47.74 13.98 52.21
N THR A 9 -47.48 15.28 51.94
CA THR A 9 -46.19 16.02 51.90
C THR A 9 -45.12 15.85 50.79
N SER A 10 -45.08 16.86 49.88
CA SER A 10 -44.02 17.87 49.53
C SER A 10 -42.58 17.58 49.01
N SER A 11 -42.27 18.30 47.89
CA SER A 11 -41.02 18.99 47.41
C SER A 11 -39.99 18.23 46.54
N PRO A 12 -39.08 18.88 45.73
CA PRO A 12 -39.05 20.20 45.06
C PRO A 12 -38.67 20.15 43.53
N SER A 13 -38.65 21.31 42.86
CA SER A 13 -38.43 21.59 41.41
C SER A 13 -36.97 21.43 40.88
N PRO A 14 -36.74 21.10 39.59
CA PRO A 14 -35.40 20.95 39.00
C PRO A 14 -34.86 22.22 38.32
N SER A 15 -33.53 22.37 38.32
CA SER A 15 -32.72 23.41 37.67
C SER A 15 -32.58 23.20 36.15
N PRO A 16 -32.28 24.24 35.34
CA PRO A 16 -32.16 24.10 33.88
C PRO A 16 -30.77 23.56 33.48
N MET A 17 -30.77 22.45 32.74
CA MET A 17 -29.60 21.88 32.07
C MET A 17 -29.17 22.76 30.89
N GLY A 18 -27.84 22.89 30.70
CA GLY A 18 -27.23 23.50 29.51
C GLY A 18 -27.53 22.74 28.21
N PRO A 19 -27.16 23.31 27.05
CA PRO A 19 -27.57 22.77 25.75
C PRO A 19 -26.91 21.40 25.52
N THR A 20 -27.75 20.37 25.52
CA THR A 20 -27.42 19.03 25.02
C THR A 20 -27.01 19.11 23.56
N ALA A 21 -25.80 18.68 23.24
CA ALA A 21 -25.33 18.47 21.88
C ALA A 21 -26.29 17.50 21.14
N PRO A 22 -26.55 17.70 19.83
CA PRO A 22 -27.41 16.82 19.07
C PRO A 22 -26.81 15.40 19.00
N PRO A 23 -27.65 14.35 18.90
CA PRO A 23 -27.17 12.98 18.79
C PRO A 23 -26.34 12.83 17.51
N ARG A 24 -25.08 12.40 17.65
CA ARG A 24 -24.20 12.10 16.50
C ARG A 24 -24.74 10.87 15.77
N ASP A 25 -24.87 10.97 14.44
CA ASP A 25 -25.20 9.83 13.59
C ASP A 25 -24.08 8.77 13.70
N PRO A 26 -24.41 7.48 13.94
CA PRO A 26 -23.44 6.40 14.13
C PRO A 26 -22.63 6.02 12.87
N THR A 27 -22.72 6.81 11.79
CA THR A 27 -22.17 6.51 10.46
C THR A 27 -20.92 7.32 10.10
N THR A 28 -20.44 8.20 10.98
CA THR A 28 -19.30 9.11 10.67
C THR A 28 -18.10 8.83 11.57
N VAL A 29 -17.52 7.64 11.41
CA VAL A 29 -16.29 7.23 12.11
C VAL A 29 -15.07 7.84 11.41
N LEU A 30 -14.11 8.33 12.21
CA LEU A 30 -12.82 8.82 11.73
C LEU A 30 -11.88 7.65 11.45
N HIS A 31 -11.29 7.61 10.26
CA HIS A 31 -10.30 6.63 9.88
C HIS A 31 -8.97 7.31 9.52
N PRO A 32 -7.81 6.74 9.88
CA PRO A 32 -6.54 7.20 9.34
C PRO A 32 -6.45 6.81 7.86
N ARG A 33 -5.89 7.70 7.03
CA ARG A 33 -5.47 7.35 5.68
C ARG A 33 -4.21 6.51 5.76
N ARG A 34 -4.23 5.34 5.12
CA ARG A 34 -3.13 4.36 5.21
C ARG A 34 -2.04 4.64 4.19
N GLU A 35 -2.44 5.23 3.07
CA GLU A 35 -1.62 5.43 1.88
C GLU A 35 -0.33 6.21 2.17
N PRO A 36 -0.34 7.31 2.95
CA PRO A 36 0.88 8.01 3.33
C PRO A 36 1.86 7.14 4.12
N PHE A 37 1.36 6.30 5.03
CA PHE A 37 2.19 5.43 5.87
C PHE A 37 2.67 4.18 5.11
N GLU A 38 1.86 3.65 4.19
CA GLU A 38 2.18 2.43 3.46
C GLU A 38 3.04 2.68 2.21
N HIS A 39 2.80 3.78 1.49
CA HIS A 39 3.44 4.07 0.20
C HIS A 39 4.30 5.34 0.19
N GLY A 40 4.22 6.16 1.26
CA GLY A 40 4.84 7.49 1.34
C GLY A 40 6.15 7.57 2.12
N LEU A 41 6.54 6.51 2.85
CA LEU A 41 7.78 6.49 3.63
C LEU A 41 9.01 6.32 2.74
N LEU A 42 10.03 7.14 2.98
CA LEU A 42 11.28 7.18 2.21
C LEU A 42 12.49 6.98 3.13
N PRO A 43 13.38 6.01 2.83
CA PRO A 43 14.58 5.75 3.65
C PRO A 43 15.70 6.76 3.34
N ILE A 44 15.38 8.06 3.42
CA ILE A 44 16.33 9.16 3.26
C ILE A 44 16.59 9.72 4.66
N PRO A 45 17.80 9.54 5.24
CA PRO A 45 18.08 9.93 6.62
C PRO A 45 17.79 11.41 6.93
N LYS A 46 18.01 12.29 5.95
CA LYS A 46 17.74 13.74 6.07
C LYS A 46 16.26 14.12 6.18
N LEU A 47 15.35 13.18 5.93
CA LEU A 47 13.91 13.41 6.12
C LEU A 47 13.43 12.99 7.53
N ILE A 48 14.30 12.34 8.32
CA ILE A 48 13.93 11.80 9.63
C ILE A 48 14.46 12.75 10.71
N PHE A 49 13.55 13.49 11.32
CA PHE A 49 13.87 14.50 12.33
C PHE A 49 13.74 13.93 13.75
N SER A 50 14.71 14.23 14.62
CA SER A 50 14.65 13.85 16.04
C SER A 50 13.59 14.64 16.81
N ASP A 51 13.45 15.93 16.48
CA ASP A 51 12.35 16.79 16.93
C ASP A 51 11.67 17.39 15.70
N PRO A 52 10.59 16.74 15.20
CA PRO A 52 9.91 17.18 14.00
C PRO A 52 9.32 18.59 14.10
N THR A 53 8.79 19.03 15.24
CA THR A 53 8.16 20.36 15.33
C THR A 53 9.20 21.47 15.36
N GLN A 54 10.25 21.32 16.17
CA GLN A 54 11.33 22.32 16.21
C GLN A 54 12.02 22.48 14.86
N THR A 55 12.09 21.41 14.06
CA THR A 55 12.74 21.45 12.74
C THR A 55 11.79 21.90 11.63
N LEU A 56 10.55 21.42 11.62
CA LEU A 56 9.62 21.65 10.52
C LEU A 56 8.91 23.00 10.58
N ILE A 57 8.75 23.62 11.75
CA ILE A 57 8.19 24.99 11.85
C ILE A 57 9.06 26.02 11.12
N PRO A 58 10.38 26.15 11.40
CA PRO A 58 11.24 27.08 10.66
C PRO A 58 11.42 26.65 9.20
N LEU A 59 11.46 25.34 8.91
CA LEU A 59 11.51 24.84 7.53
C LEU A 59 10.26 25.25 6.73
N LYS A 60 9.06 25.15 7.32
CA LYS A 60 7.81 25.59 6.72
C LYS A 60 7.89 27.07 6.36
N GLN A 61 8.38 27.93 7.25
CA GLN A 61 8.55 29.36 6.99
C GLN A 61 9.50 29.60 5.82
N LYS A 62 10.67 28.95 5.83
CA LYS A 62 11.64 29.02 4.72
C LYS A 62 11.01 28.56 3.38
N LEU A 63 10.25 27.48 3.38
CA LEU A 63 9.57 26.97 2.20
C LEU A 63 8.49 27.93 1.71
N LEU A 64 7.72 28.57 2.60
CA LEU A 64 6.74 29.59 2.24
C LEU A 64 7.40 30.82 1.61
N GLU A 65 8.54 31.28 2.13
CA GLU A 65 9.32 32.39 1.56
C GLU A 65 9.84 32.08 0.14
N GLN A 66 10.16 30.82 -0.13
CA GLN A 66 10.60 30.34 -1.45
C GLN A 66 9.42 29.94 -2.37
N SER A 67 8.19 29.94 -1.86
CA SER A 67 7.03 29.43 -2.58
C SER A 67 6.38 30.47 -3.49
N SER A 68 5.76 30.00 -4.57
CA SER A 68 4.78 30.77 -5.34
C SER A 68 3.41 30.13 -5.17
N ASN A 69 2.41 30.88 -4.70
CA ASN A 69 1.08 30.36 -4.34
C ASN A 69 1.16 29.16 -3.37
N HIS A 70 2.03 29.24 -2.37
CA HIS A 70 2.27 28.17 -1.39
C HIS A 70 2.75 26.84 -2.00
N ARG A 71 3.29 26.85 -3.23
CA ARG A 71 3.91 25.69 -3.87
C ARG A 71 5.41 25.83 -4.01
N VAL A 72 6.11 24.71 -3.83
CA VAL A 72 7.58 24.60 -3.92
C VAL A 72 7.98 23.48 -4.88
N ASP A 73 9.01 23.73 -5.69
CA ASP A 73 9.57 22.79 -6.66
C ASP A 73 10.68 21.92 -6.02
N SER A 74 11.27 21.00 -6.80
CA SER A 74 12.33 20.13 -6.30
C SER A 74 13.62 20.89 -5.97
N ALA A 75 13.87 22.05 -6.58
CA ALA A 75 15.03 22.87 -6.28
C ALA A 75 14.93 23.51 -4.90
N ALA A 76 13.79 24.11 -4.57
CA ALA A 76 13.51 24.68 -3.25
C ALA A 76 13.53 23.59 -2.15
N ILE A 77 12.97 22.40 -2.44
CA ILE A 77 13.01 21.26 -1.52
C ILE A 77 14.47 20.79 -1.31
N ALA A 78 15.25 20.64 -2.38
CA ALA A 78 16.64 20.21 -2.31
C ALA A 78 17.50 21.19 -1.47
N GLU A 79 17.33 22.49 -1.68
CA GLU A 79 18.03 23.53 -0.92
C GLU A 79 17.59 23.56 0.55
N SER A 80 16.29 23.51 0.81
CA SER A 80 15.72 23.61 2.15
C SER A 80 16.05 22.42 3.03
N LEU A 81 16.01 21.20 2.48
CA LEU A 81 16.36 19.95 3.19
C LEU A 81 17.83 19.56 3.04
N GLN A 82 18.60 20.30 2.24
CA GLN A 82 19.99 20.00 1.89
C GLN A 82 20.17 18.57 1.33
N ILE A 83 19.24 18.10 0.50
CA ILE A 83 19.28 16.79 -0.16
C ILE A 83 19.68 16.95 -1.63
N SER A 84 20.00 15.84 -2.32
CA SER A 84 20.24 15.88 -3.75
C SER A 84 18.95 16.24 -4.50
N LEU A 85 19.08 16.83 -5.69
CA LEU A 85 17.93 17.15 -6.54
C LEU A 85 17.12 15.89 -6.89
N ASP A 86 17.79 14.76 -7.11
CA ASP A 86 17.10 13.48 -7.39
C ASP A 86 16.29 12.98 -6.19
N HIS A 87 16.79 13.16 -4.96
CA HIS A 87 16.00 12.87 -3.76
C HIS A 87 14.82 13.82 -3.59
N ALA A 88 14.97 15.10 -3.93
CA ALA A 88 13.87 16.06 -3.89
C ALA A 88 12.78 15.74 -4.91
N ARG A 89 13.16 15.32 -6.14
CA ARG A 89 12.21 14.79 -7.12
C ARG A 89 11.51 13.54 -6.63
N LEU A 90 12.23 12.62 -5.99
CA LEU A 90 11.62 11.44 -5.38
C LEU A 90 10.61 11.82 -4.29
N VAL A 91 10.89 12.85 -3.48
CA VAL A 91 9.94 13.38 -2.49
C VAL A 91 8.67 13.88 -3.18
N LEU A 92 8.78 14.69 -4.24
CA LEU A 92 7.62 15.16 -5.01
C LEU A 92 6.83 14.01 -5.64
N ASP A 93 7.51 13.08 -6.29
CA ASP A 93 6.90 11.92 -6.94
C ASP A 93 6.16 11.05 -5.93
N THR A 94 6.78 10.82 -4.77
CA THR A 94 6.20 10.02 -3.69
C THR A 94 4.99 10.72 -3.06
N LEU A 95 5.08 12.02 -2.81
CA LEU A 95 3.97 12.84 -2.33
C LEU A 95 2.80 12.81 -3.32
N SER A 96 3.07 12.97 -4.62
CA SER A 96 2.04 12.87 -5.68
C SER A 96 1.30 11.53 -5.66
N SER A 97 1.99 10.44 -5.29
CA SER A 97 1.40 9.11 -5.19
C SER A 97 0.55 8.92 -3.93
N VAL A 98 0.70 9.71 -2.88
CA VAL A 98 -0.05 9.53 -1.61
C VAL A 98 -1.09 10.62 -1.33
N LEU A 99 -1.13 11.67 -2.14
CA LEU A 99 -2.16 12.70 -2.05
C LEU A 99 -3.55 12.12 -2.37
N PRO A 100 -4.56 12.41 -1.52
CA PRO A 100 -5.87 11.76 -1.58
C PRO A 100 -6.75 12.29 -2.72
N SER A 101 -6.64 13.58 -3.05
CA SER A 101 -7.46 14.20 -4.10
C SER A 101 -6.89 13.90 -5.49
N ASP A 102 -7.74 13.41 -6.39
CA ASP A 102 -7.37 13.20 -7.79
C ASP A 102 -7.51 14.48 -8.62
N SER A 103 -8.08 15.56 -8.08
CA SER A 103 -8.10 16.89 -8.71
C SER A 103 -6.86 17.73 -8.39
N GLU A 104 -6.01 17.26 -7.47
CA GLU A 104 -4.80 17.96 -7.04
C GLU A 104 -3.82 18.12 -8.23
N PRO A 105 -3.35 19.33 -8.55
CA PRO A 105 -2.47 19.58 -9.69
C PRO A 105 -1.24 18.68 -9.74
N LEU A 106 -0.65 18.38 -8.58
CA LEU A 106 0.53 17.50 -8.51
C LEU A 106 0.19 16.05 -8.91
N VAL A 107 -1.04 15.59 -8.63
CA VAL A 107 -1.51 14.24 -8.98
C VAL A 107 -1.83 14.13 -10.47
N THR A 108 -2.50 15.15 -11.03
CA THR A 108 -2.99 15.19 -12.42
C THR A 108 -1.91 15.50 -13.45
N SER A 109 -0.78 16.04 -13.01
CA SER A 109 0.35 16.35 -13.88
C SER A 109 0.90 15.11 -14.58
N LYS A 110 1.44 15.31 -15.79
CA LYS A 110 1.99 14.22 -16.59
C LYS A 110 3.29 13.70 -15.93
N PRO A 111 3.65 12.43 -16.17
CA PRO A 111 4.92 11.89 -15.72
C PRO A 111 6.09 12.78 -16.15
N GLY A 112 6.90 13.24 -15.18
CA GLY A 112 8.04 14.13 -15.42
C GLY A 112 7.75 15.63 -15.34
N GLU A 113 6.48 16.06 -15.22
CA GLU A 113 6.08 17.48 -15.10
C GLU A 113 5.80 17.91 -13.64
N ASN A 114 5.94 17.00 -12.67
CA ASN A 114 5.71 17.25 -11.24
C ASN A 114 6.48 18.47 -10.71
N ASP A 115 7.70 18.69 -11.22
CA ASP A 115 8.58 19.78 -10.79
C ASP A 115 8.03 21.16 -11.19
N ALA A 116 7.36 21.27 -12.33
CA ALA A 116 6.78 22.52 -12.81
C ALA A 116 5.52 22.92 -12.01
N VAL A 117 4.83 21.94 -11.43
CA VAL A 117 3.64 22.17 -10.59
C VAL A 117 4.05 22.46 -9.15
N GLY A 118 4.99 21.69 -8.61
CA GLY A 118 5.43 21.78 -7.23
C GLY A 118 4.42 21.23 -6.21
N ALA A 119 4.90 20.97 -5.00
CA ALA A 119 4.09 20.52 -3.88
C ALA A 119 3.56 21.68 -3.06
N HIS A 120 2.32 21.57 -2.57
CA HIS A 120 1.81 22.51 -1.58
C HIS A 120 2.61 22.38 -0.28
N VAL A 121 3.01 23.50 0.32
CA VAL A 121 3.91 23.50 1.48
C VAL A 121 3.30 22.77 2.67
N PHE A 122 1.99 22.91 2.94
CA PHE A 122 1.36 22.24 4.07
C PHE A 122 1.29 20.71 3.88
N ASP A 123 0.98 20.23 2.69
CA ASP A 123 1.00 18.79 2.39
C ASP A 123 2.43 18.23 2.49
N LEU A 124 3.41 18.98 1.99
CA LEU A 124 4.82 18.61 2.10
C LEU A 124 5.28 18.55 3.56
N VAL A 125 4.89 19.51 4.41
CA VAL A 125 5.27 19.51 5.83
C VAL A 125 4.63 18.34 6.58
N LEU A 126 3.37 18.00 6.28
CA LEU A 126 2.72 16.81 6.84
C LEU A 126 3.39 15.52 6.35
N PHE A 127 3.73 15.45 5.06
CA PHE A 127 4.48 14.36 4.46
C PHE A 127 5.86 14.17 5.10
N LEU A 128 6.58 15.26 5.38
CA LEU A 128 7.86 15.24 6.07
C LEU A 128 7.71 14.85 7.54
N TYR A 129 6.63 15.27 8.20
CA TYR A 129 6.34 14.90 9.58
C TYR A 129 6.20 13.38 9.75
N ILE A 130 5.44 12.74 8.86
CA ILE A 130 5.23 11.28 8.93
C ILE A 130 6.48 10.46 8.62
N GLN A 131 7.56 11.05 8.08
CA GLN A 131 8.81 10.32 7.88
C GLN A 131 9.46 9.91 9.22
N SER A 132 9.05 10.47 10.35
CA SER A 132 9.47 9.98 11.67
C SER A 132 8.72 8.71 12.11
N TYR A 133 7.66 8.32 11.39
CA TYR A 133 6.86 7.14 11.71
C TYR A 133 7.70 5.87 11.65
N LYS A 134 7.50 5.01 12.66
CA LYS A 134 8.14 3.69 12.77
C LYS A 134 7.08 2.61 12.63
N LYS A 135 7.36 1.61 11.79
CA LYS A 135 6.45 0.47 11.63
C LYS A 135 6.52 -0.43 12.87
N LEU A 136 5.36 -0.92 13.30
CA LEU A 136 5.26 -2.00 14.28
C LEU A 136 5.86 -3.28 13.70
N LEU A 137 6.79 -3.88 14.44
CA LEU A 137 7.23 -5.25 14.18
C LEU A 137 6.49 -6.22 15.14
N PRO A 138 6.22 -7.46 14.71
CA PRO A 138 5.71 -8.53 15.57
C PRO A 138 6.59 -8.72 16.81
N ARG A 139 6.22 -8.13 17.96
CA ARG A 139 6.87 -8.38 19.25
C ARG A 139 6.28 -9.62 19.92
N THR A 140 7.13 -10.42 20.55
CA THR A 140 6.78 -11.69 21.22
C THR A 140 6.35 -11.53 22.69
N HIS A 141 6.27 -10.32 23.26
CA HIS A 141 5.94 -10.14 24.68
C HIS A 141 4.88 -9.07 24.98
N LYS A 142 4.10 -9.36 26.03
CA LYS A 142 2.78 -8.83 26.43
C LYS A 142 2.74 -7.44 27.09
N ASP A 143 3.77 -6.59 26.97
CA ASP A 143 3.77 -5.29 27.65
C ASP A 143 3.51 -4.13 26.66
N SER A 144 2.23 -3.84 26.46
CA SER A 144 1.68 -2.92 25.45
C SER A 144 1.86 -1.42 25.76
N ALA A 145 2.28 -1.06 26.98
CA ALA A 145 2.26 0.34 27.44
C ALA A 145 3.54 1.15 27.13
N ALA A 146 4.61 0.52 26.63
CA ALA A 146 5.89 1.18 26.34
C ALA A 146 6.12 1.48 24.84
N VAL A 147 5.09 1.30 23.99
CA VAL A 147 5.23 1.28 22.51
C VAL A 147 4.89 2.64 21.86
N ALA A 148 4.49 3.64 22.63
CA ALA A 148 3.98 4.86 22.03
C ALA A 148 5.06 5.86 21.55
N ASP A 149 6.35 5.78 21.92
CA ASP A 149 7.45 6.67 21.40
C ASP A 149 8.91 6.16 21.59
N VAL A 150 9.13 4.88 21.89
CA VAL A 150 10.44 4.44 22.40
C VAL A 150 11.28 3.76 21.31
N TRP A 151 12.59 4.04 21.11
CA TRP A 151 13.58 4.98 21.72
C TRP A 151 14.99 4.65 21.15
N PRO A 152 16.08 5.43 21.42
CA PRO A 152 17.44 5.16 20.94
C PRO A 152 18.07 3.87 21.48
N SER A 153 18.72 3.18 20.56
CA SER A 153 20.01 2.48 20.64
C SER A 153 20.36 1.56 21.83
N THR A 154 20.74 0.34 21.43
CA THR A 154 21.60 -0.66 22.09
C THR A 154 20.96 -1.62 23.10
N SER A 155 20.65 -2.84 22.64
CA SER A 155 20.98 -4.04 23.42
C SER A 155 21.06 -5.29 22.53
N ALA A 156 22.03 -6.16 22.84
CA ALA A 156 22.71 -7.09 21.95
C ALA A 156 22.02 -8.45 21.73
N PHE A 157 20.69 -8.50 21.57
CA PHE A 157 19.99 -9.74 21.24
C PHE A 157 18.85 -9.51 20.24
N ASP A 158 19.24 -9.13 19.02
CA ASP A 158 18.37 -9.04 17.84
C ASP A 158 18.69 -10.22 16.91
N GLY A 159 17.70 -11.07 16.60
CA GLY A 159 17.97 -12.23 15.75
C GLY A 159 16.83 -13.19 15.48
N TYR A 160 15.58 -12.73 15.25
CA TYR A 160 14.50 -13.67 14.92
C TYR A 160 13.65 -13.38 13.68
N LEU A 161 13.81 -12.24 12.98
CA LEU A 161 13.02 -11.96 11.76
C LEU A 161 13.86 -11.79 10.49
N SER A 162 15.08 -11.24 10.57
CA SER A 162 15.97 -11.11 9.40
C SER A 162 16.66 -12.42 8.96
N ALA A 163 16.50 -13.51 9.72
CA ALA A 163 17.15 -14.80 9.44
C ALA A 163 16.20 -15.89 8.92
N LEU A 164 14.89 -15.60 8.83
CA LEU A 164 13.92 -16.59 8.42
C LEU A 164 13.51 -16.38 6.96
N SER A 165 13.88 -17.32 6.08
CA SER A 165 13.21 -17.42 4.78
C SER A 165 11.69 -17.50 5.00
N PRO A 166 10.84 -16.98 4.11
CA PRO A 166 9.37 -17.12 4.16
C PRO A 166 8.86 -18.54 4.51
N LEU A 167 9.61 -19.58 4.12
CA LEU A 167 9.36 -20.99 4.48
C LEU A 167 9.48 -21.29 6.00
N GLN A 168 10.35 -20.60 6.73
CA GLN A 168 10.49 -20.72 8.18
C GLN A 168 9.44 -19.90 8.94
N LEU A 169 8.91 -18.83 8.32
CA LEU A 169 7.77 -18.08 8.85
C LEU A 169 6.48 -18.94 8.87
N VAL A 170 6.29 -19.78 7.85
CA VAL A 170 5.12 -20.69 7.74
C VAL A 170 5.23 -21.94 8.60
N ARG A 171 6.44 -22.45 8.87
CA ARG A 171 6.65 -23.57 9.81
C ARG A 171 6.55 -23.17 11.27
N SER A 172 6.75 -21.89 11.57
CA SER A 172 6.48 -21.33 12.89
C SER A 172 4.96 -21.14 13.02
N ASN A 173 4.36 -21.50 14.16
CA ASN A 173 2.95 -21.23 14.48
C ASN A 173 2.68 -19.70 14.68
N SER A 174 3.24 -18.88 13.80
CA SER A 174 3.35 -17.42 13.93
C SER A 174 2.11 -16.66 13.44
N ARG A 175 1.07 -17.36 12.95
CA ARG A 175 -0.23 -16.74 12.57
C ARG A 175 -0.88 -15.97 13.73
N ARG A 176 -0.49 -16.22 14.99
CA ARG A 176 -0.94 -15.46 16.17
C ARG A 176 -0.19 -14.13 16.40
N PHE A 177 0.85 -13.84 15.63
CA PHE A 177 1.76 -12.72 15.90
C PHE A 177 1.79 -11.66 14.79
N MET A 178 1.07 -11.85 13.68
CA MET A 178 0.93 -10.80 12.66
C MET A 178 -0.17 -9.81 13.07
N PRO A 179 0.10 -8.49 13.10
CA PRO A 179 -0.93 -7.48 13.35
C PRO A 179 -2.09 -7.64 12.38
N SER A 180 -3.31 -7.62 12.90
CA SER A 180 -4.51 -7.59 12.06
C SER A 180 -4.72 -6.19 11.47
N GLN A 181 -5.60 -6.09 10.47
CA GLN A 181 -5.99 -4.79 9.89
C GLN A 181 -6.50 -3.79 10.95
N ALA A 182 -7.19 -4.30 11.97
CA ALA A 182 -7.68 -3.50 13.09
C ALA A 182 -6.54 -3.03 13.99
N ASP A 183 -5.51 -3.87 14.18
CA ASP A 183 -4.33 -3.52 14.98
C ASP A 183 -3.48 -2.45 14.29
N GLU A 184 -3.27 -2.57 12.97
CA GLU A 184 -2.59 -1.54 12.17
C GLU A 184 -3.30 -0.19 12.26
N GLU A 185 -4.64 -0.21 12.13
CA GLU A 185 -5.45 1.01 12.17
C GLU A 185 -5.48 1.64 13.56
N ALA A 186 -5.63 0.83 14.60
CA ALA A 186 -5.58 1.28 15.98
C ALA A 186 -4.20 1.89 16.29
N HIS A 187 -3.12 1.29 15.77
CA HIS A 187 -1.79 1.82 15.93
C HIS A 187 -1.58 3.14 15.19
N GLN A 188 -2.06 3.28 13.95
CA GLN A 188 -2.04 4.54 13.21
C GLN A 188 -2.85 5.63 13.93
N LEU A 189 -4.04 5.29 14.45
CA LEU A 189 -4.85 6.21 15.26
C LEU A 189 -4.13 6.61 16.55
N SER A 190 -3.44 5.68 17.21
CA SER A 190 -2.65 5.97 18.42
C SER A 190 -1.47 6.90 18.12
N TYR A 191 -0.80 6.71 16.98
CA TYR A 191 0.22 7.64 16.49
C TYR A 191 -0.39 9.02 16.25
N LEU A 192 -1.50 9.13 15.53
CA LEU A 192 -2.17 10.41 15.31
C LEU A 192 -2.59 11.05 16.63
N GLN A 193 -3.19 10.30 17.56
CA GLN A 193 -3.60 10.79 18.88
C GLN A 193 -2.44 11.45 19.62
N LYS A 194 -1.26 10.83 19.54
CA LYS A 194 -0.07 11.30 20.23
C LYS A 194 0.57 12.52 19.58
N HIS A 195 0.62 12.52 18.26
CA HIS A 195 1.29 13.54 17.47
C HIS A 195 0.36 14.69 17.05
N LEU A 196 -0.92 14.66 17.42
CA LEU A 196 -1.92 15.60 16.95
C LEU A 196 -1.60 17.05 17.29
N ALA A 197 -1.23 17.34 18.53
CA ALA A 197 -0.86 18.70 18.94
C ALA A 197 0.30 19.26 18.10
N ASN A 198 1.29 18.42 17.83
CA ASN A 198 2.43 18.76 16.99
C ASN A 198 2.03 19.00 15.53
N ILE A 199 1.20 18.12 14.96
CA ILE A 199 0.67 18.26 13.60
C ILE A 199 -0.14 19.56 13.45
N LEU A 200 -1.01 19.86 14.42
CA LEU A 200 -1.80 21.09 14.42
C LEU A 200 -0.93 22.34 14.57
N SER A 201 0.14 22.30 15.37
CA SER A 201 1.09 23.42 15.48
C SER A 201 1.79 23.72 14.14
N LEU A 202 1.99 22.71 13.29
CA LEU A 202 2.57 22.90 11.96
C LEU A 202 1.60 23.58 10.99
N LEU A 203 0.31 23.36 11.16
CA LEU A 203 -0.72 23.97 10.31
C LEU A 203 -1.23 25.31 10.87
N ALA A 204 -1.19 25.53 12.17
CA ALA A 204 -1.72 26.75 12.77
C ALA A 204 -0.90 28.01 12.43
N GLU A 205 -1.55 29.17 12.59
CA GLU A 205 -0.97 30.51 12.53
C GLU A 205 -1.16 31.22 13.87
N PRO A 206 -0.25 32.13 14.25
CA PRO A 206 -0.51 33.03 15.36
C PRO A 206 -1.69 33.96 15.02
N GLU A 207 -2.59 34.18 15.97
CA GLU A 207 -3.69 35.12 15.82
C GLU A 207 -3.15 36.57 15.71
N GLU A 208 -3.66 37.33 14.75
CA GLU A 208 -3.29 38.75 14.58
C GLU A 208 -4.02 39.61 15.64
N GLY A 209 -3.42 39.79 16.83
CA GLY A 209 -3.97 40.65 17.90
C GLY A 209 -3.15 40.65 19.21
N GLU A 210 -3.29 41.70 20.03
CA GLU A 210 -2.59 41.84 21.32
C GLU A 210 -3.11 40.83 22.37
N GLY A 211 -2.51 39.65 22.40
CA GLY A 211 -2.67 38.61 23.43
C GLY A 211 -1.72 37.44 23.16
N GLU A 212 -1.07 36.91 24.21
CA GLU A 212 -0.05 35.86 24.10
C GLU A 212 -0.55 34.60 23.35
N GLU A 213 0.19 34.20 22.30
CA GLU A 213 0.31 32.84 21.73
C GLU A 213 -0.99 32.05 21.44
N SER A 214 -2.10 32.67 21.04
CA SER A 214 -3.25 31.92 20.50
C SER A 214 -2.97 31.46 19.07
N LEU A 215 -2.86 30.14 18.88
CA LEU A 215 -2.76 29.51 17.56
C LEU A 215 -4.16 29.25 16.99
N VAL A 216 -4.39 29.65 15.74
CA VAL A 216 -5.65 29.46 15.01
C VAL A 216 -5.44 28.67 13.71
N LEU A 217 -6.45 27.95 13.26
CA LEU A 217 -6.49 27.27 11.96
C LEU A 217 -7.57 27.90 11.08
N THR A 218 -7.19 28.21 9.84
CA THR A 218 -8.14 28.55 8.76
C THR A 218 -8.76 27.28 8.17
N MET A 219 -9.89 27.43 7.48
CA MET A 219 -10.56 26.32 6.79
C MET A 219 -9.65 25.63 5.76
N ASP A 220 -8.89 26.41 4.98
CA ASP A 220 -7.91 25.92 4.00
C ASP A 220 -6.85 25.04 4.65
N ARG A 221 -6.22 25.51 5.73
CA ARG A 221 -5.20 24.75 6.45
C ARG A 221 -5.75 23.51 7.16
N PHE A 222 -7.01 23.58 7.59
CA PHE A 222 -7.71 22.43 8.18
C PHE A 222 -7.92 21.31 7.16
N GLU A 223 -8.25 21.62 5.91
CA GLU A 223 -8.43 20.61 4.85
C GLU A 223 -7.18 19.77 4.58
N HIS A 224 -5.98 20.32 4.79
CA HIS A 224 -4.73 19.57 4.66
C HIS A 224 -4.60 18.40 5.66
N LEU A 225 -5.32 18.42 6.79
CA LEU A 225 -5.42 17.24 7.68
C LEU A 225 -6.06 16.04 6.98
N GLY A 226 -6.83 16.28 5.92
CA GLY A 226 -7.36 15.27 5.01
C GLY A 226 -6.28 14.39 4.37
N PHE A 227 -5.00 14.81 4.39
CA PHE A 227 -3.85 13.98 4.03
C PHE A 227 -3.70 12.77 4.97
N LEU A 228 -3.97 12.94 6.26
CA LEU A 228 -3.75 11.91 7.30
C LEU A 228 -5.03 11.23 7.78
N VAL A 229 -6.18 11.91 7.67
CA VAL A 229 -7.46 11.40 8.17
C VAL A 229 -8.58 11.54 7.16
N GLN A 230 -9.61 10.71 7.31
CA GLN A 230 -10.83 10.77 6.54
C GLN A 230 -12.03 10.36 7.40
N PHE A 231 -13.22 10.86 7.06
CA PHE A 231 -14.49 10.44 7.67
C PHE A 231 -15.31 9.63 6.66
N GLY A 232 -16.05 8.63 7.15
CA GLY A 232 -16.95 7.82 6.33
C GLY A 232 -16.44 6.40 6.06
N ASP A 233 -17.11 5.67 5.17
CA ASP A 233 -16.75 4.27 4.89
C ASP A 233 -15.43 4.17 4.10
N LYS A 234 -14.64 3.14 4.40
CA LYS A 234 -13.27 2.97 3.89
C LYS A 234 -13.27 2.93 2.35
N GLY A 235 -12.68 3.94 1.73
CA GLY A 235 -12.52 4.00 0.27
C GLY A 235 -13.67 4.67 -0.48
N SER A 236 -14.61 5.31 0.22
CA SER A 236 -15.42 6.36 -0.40
C SER A 236 -14.59 7.65 -0.48
N ASP A 237 -14.63 8.35 -1.61
CA ASP A 237 -14.11 9.72 -1.71
C ASP A 237 -14.99 10.58 -0.78
N GLY A 238 -14.55 10.69 0.47
CA GLY A 238 -15.33 11.29 1.55
C GLY A 238 -15.63 12.76 1.29
N ASN A 239 -16.67 13.25 1.96
CA ASN A 239 -16.96 14.69 2.04
C ASN A 239 -15.72 15.45 2.56
N SER A 240 -15.60 16.73 2.16
CA SER A 240 -14.52 17.63 2.60
C SER A 240 -14.42 17.64 4.14
N LEU A 241 -13.20 17.70 4.70
CA LEU A 241 -13.04 17.61 6.15
C LEU A 241 -13.79 18.74 6.87
N SER A 242 -13.80 19.93 6.27
CA SER A 242 -14.54 21.11 6.75
C SER A 242 -16.04 20.86 6.88
N GLN A 243 -16.64 20.11 5.95
CA GLN A 243 -18.07 19.77 5.96
C GLN A 243 -18.43 18.84 7.12
N MET A 244 -17.47 18.04 7.58
CA MET A 244 -17.65 17.13 8.71
C MET A 244 -17.41 17.81 10.07
N SER A 245 -16.77 18.97 10.06
CA SER A 245 -16.45 19.71 11.27
C SER A 245 -17.62 20.60 11.73
N PRO A 246 -17.91 20.69 13.04
CA PRO A 246 -19.00 21.53 13.54
C PRO A 246 -18.73 23.02 13.38
N PHE A 247 -17.47 23.41 13.19
CA PHE A 247 -17.03 24.80 13.12
C PHE A 247 -16.89 25.35 11.68
N PHE A 248 -16.73 24.50 10.66
CA PHE A 248 -16.67 24.93 9.25
C PHE A 248 -17.84 24.45 8.36
N ALA A 249 -18.73 23.56 8.85
CA ALA A 249 -19.77 22.92 8.03
C ALA A 249 -20.76 23.87 7.31
N ASN A 250 -20.93 25.11 7.81
CA ASN A 250 -21.87 26.09 7.25
C ASN A 250 -21.18 27.32 6.64
N SER A 251 -19.90 27.19 6.27
CA SER A 251 -19.13 28.31 5.70
C SER A 251 -19.62 28.63 4.29
N ASP A 252 -19.88 29.90 4.03
CA ASP A 252 -20.29 30.40 2.71
C ASP A 252 -19.04 30.56 1.81
N PRO A 253 -19.03 30.08 0.56
CA PRO A 253 -17.91 30.31 -0.38
C PRO A 253 -17.55 31.79 -0.56
N ASP A 254 -18.53 32.70 -0.44
CA ASP A 254 -18.32 34.14 -0.60
C ASP A 254 -17.91 34.84 0.71
N MET A 255 -17.97 34.15 1.86
CA MET A 255 -17.57 34.68 3.17
C MET A 255 -16.71 33.65 3.94
N PRO A 256 -15.39 33.82 3.97
CA PRO A 256 -14.49 32.84 4.58
C PRO A 256 -14.80 32.68 6.07
N ALA A 257 -14.79 31.42 6.51
CA ALA A 257 -15.03 31.08 7.90
C ALA A 257 -14.00 31.75 8.82
N VAL A 258 -14.46 32.17 10.01
CA VAL A 258 -13.56 32.71 11.04
C VAL A 258 -12.54 31.64 11.42
N PRO A 259 -11.24 31.97 11.52
CA PRO A 259 -10.23 31.04 12.01
C PRO A 259 -10.62 30.46 13.37
N VAL A 260 -10.37 29.18 13.56
CA VAL A 260 -10.79 28.43 14.76
C VAL A 260 -9.58 28.18 15.65
N PRO A 261 -9.68 28.37 16.98
CA PRO A 261 -8.57 28.06 17.89
C PRO A 261 -8.06 26.62 17.73
N ALA A 262 -6.75 26.45 17.64
CA ALA A 262 -6.11 25.15 17.44
C ALA A 262 -6.44 24.15 18.57
N ALA A 263 -6.60 24.64 19.80
CA ALA A 263 -7.03 23.85 20.94
C ALA A 263 -8.43 23.24 20.74
N GLN A 264 -9.37 24.00 20.17
CA GLN A 264 -10.72 23.52 19.89
C GLN A 264 -10.72 22.42 18.81
N VAL A 265 -9.90 22.59 17.76
CA VAL A 265 -9.72 21.58 16.71
C VAL A 265 -9.07 20.31 17.27
N HIS A 266 -8.05 20.48 18.13
CA HIS A 266 -7.36 19.39 18.81
C HIS A 266 -8.31 18.52 19.63
N ASP A 267 -9.10 19.14 20.51
CA ASP A 267 -10.03 18.43 21.39
C ASP A 267 -11.12 17.69 20.60
N TRP A 268 -11.62 18.32 19.53
CA TRP A 268 -12.58 17.69 18.64
C TRP A 268 -11.99 16.46 17.94
N LEU A 269 -10.78 16.54 17.39
CA LEU A 269 -10.12 15.41 16.73
C LEU A 269 -9.78 14.29 17.73
N LEU A 270 -9.29 14.61 18.94
CA LEU A 270 -9.05 13.61 19.99
C LEU A 270 -10.32 12.84 20.35
N GLN A 271 -11.46 13.53 20.47
CA GLN A 271 -12.72 12.89 20.76
C GLN A 271 -13.15 11.91 19.65
N ASN A 272 -12.93 12.29 18.38
CA ASN A 272 -13.22 11.41 17.24
C ASN A 272 -12.26 10.22 17.17
N ILE A 273 -10.95 10.41 17.43
CA ILE A 273 -9.97 9.32 17.49
C ILE A 273 -10.33 8.33 18.60
N ALA A 274 -10.67 8.83 19.80
CA ALA A 274 -11.09 7.99 20.92
C ALA A 274 -12.33 7.14 20.57
N SER A 275 -13.34 7.77 19.97
CA SER A 275 -14.55 7.07 19.50
C SER A 275 -14.24 5.99 18.44
N SER A 276 -13.33 6.26 17.51
CA SER A 276 -12.90 5.28 16.52
C SER A 276 -12.15 4.10 17.14
N LEU A 277 -11.28 4.36 18.12
CA LEU A 277 -10.56 3.31 18.86
C LEU A 277 -11.52 2.41 19.65
N GLU A 278 -12.52 2.99 20.31
CA GLU A 278 -13.59 2.25 20.99
C GLU A 278 -14.36 1.36 20.01
N HIS A 279 -14.76 1.92 18.86
CA HIS A 279 -15.45 1.16 17.81
C HIS A 279 -14.60 -0.02 17.27
N ILE A 280 -13.28 0.15 17.14
CA ILE A 280 -12.36 -0.94 16.76
C ILE A 280 -12.30 -2.02 17.86
N ALA A 281 -12.22 -1.62 19.13
CA ALA A 281 -12.18 -2.54 20.28
C ALA A 281 -13.49 -3.36 20.44
N GLU A 282 -14.64 -2.74 20.20
CA GLU A 282 -15.95 -3.43 20.20
C GLU A 282 -16.05 -4.46 19.09
N ARG A 283 -15.57 -4.13 17.88
CA ARG A 283 -15.60 -5.02 16.71
C ARG A 283 -14.66 -6.22 16.85
N THR A 284 -13.51 -6.03 17.50
CA THR A 284 -12.52 -7.09 17.74
C THR A 284 -12.97 -8.03 18.85
N SER A 285 -13.48 -7.51 19.98
CA SER A 285 -14.00 -8.32 21.09
C SER A 285 -15.25 -9.15 20.74
N SER A 286 -16.12 -8.62 19.88
CA SER A 286 -17.29 -9.35 19.35
C SER A 286 -16.90 -10.58 18.51
N LYS A 287 -15.70 -10.59 17.92
CA LYS A 287 -15.15 -11.70 17.13
C LYS A 287 -14.53 -12.80 17.99
N GLU A 288 -14.11 -12.47 19.22
CA GLU A 288 -13.48 -13.38 20.17
C GLU A 288 -14.50 -14.14 21.05
N ASN A 289 -15.69 -13.56 21.27
CA ASN A 289 -16.76 -14.14 22.08
C ASN A 289 -17.79 -15.02 21.31
N GLY A 290 -17.52 -15.38 20.05
CA GLY A 290 -18.29 -16.42 19.36
C GLY A 290 -18.02 -17.80 19.98
N PRO A 291 -18.97 -18.75 19.96
CA PRO A 291 -18.76 -20.05 20.60
C PRO A 291 -17.52 -20.70 19.98
N ALA A 292 -16.54 -21.01 20.83
CA ALA A 292 -15.36 -21.77 20.44
C ALA A 292 -15.83 -23.06 19.77
N SER A 293 -15.60 -23.21 18.46
CA SER A 293 -15.75 -24.50 17.81
C SER A 293 -14.64 -25.40 18.35
N ALA A 294 -14.97 -26.12 19.43
CA ALA A 294 -14.22 -27.27 19.85
C ALA A 294 -14.33 -28.32 18.74
N SER A 295 -13.28 -28.42 17.92
CA SER A 295 -12.95 -29.63 17.20
C SER A 295 -11.47 -29.93 17.43
N ASP A 296 -11.16 -30.29 18.67
CA ASP A 296 -10.18 -31.36 18.90
C ASP A 296 -10.84 -32.65 18.38
N GLN A 297 -10.45 -33.07 17.18
CA GLN A 297 -10.61 -34.45 16.76
C GLN A 297 -9.25 -34.95 16.31
N ASP A 298 -8.80 -36.00 16.99
CA ASP A 298 -7.60 -36.76 16.74
C ASP A 298 -7.41 -37.07 15.25
N VAL A 299 -6.18 -36.83 14.78
CA VAL A 299 -5.75 -37.07 13.40
C VAL A 299 -5.70 -38.58 13.14
N ALA A 300 -6.72 -39.11 12.48
CA ALA A 300 -6.60 -40.33 11.70
C ALA A 300 -6.30 -39.97 10.25
N MET A 301 -5.17 -40.48 9.75
CA MET A 301 -4.67 -40.30 8.39
C MET A 301 -5.65 -40.86 7.34
N ALA A 302 -6.35 -40.01 6.58
CA ALA A 302 -6.85 -40.33 5.24
C ALA A 302 -7.33 -39.06 4.48
N ASP A 303 -6.84 -38.98 3.24
CA ASP A 303 -7.26 -38.19 2.07
C ASP A 303 -7.46 -36.66 2.14
N ALA A 304 -6.58 -35.98 1.41
CA ALA A 304 -6.60 -34.57 1.12
C ALA A 304 -7.40 -34.30 -0.17
N CYS A 305 -8.55 -33.63 -0.04
CA CYS A 305 -9.08 -32.68 -1.03
C CYS A 305 -10.32 -31.98 -0.45
N ALA A 306 -10.47 -30.69 -0.76
CA ALA A 306 -11.51 -29.76 -0.30
C ALA A 306 -11.30 -29.12 1.09
N VAL A 307 -10.29 -28.26 1.20
CA VAL A 307 -10.33 -27.16 2.19
C VAL A 307 -11.33 -26.12 1.69
N LYS A 308 -12.55 -26.12 2.24
CA LYS A 308 -13.46 -24.96 2.12
C LYS A 308 -12.78 -23.77 2.79
N VAL A 309 -12.34 -22.82 1.97
CA VAL A 309 -11.90 -21.50 2.44
C VAL A 309 -13.08 -20.86 3.17
N SER A 310 -12.92 -20.67 4.48
CA SER A 310 -13.84 -19.86 5.25
C SER A 310 -13.73 -18.42 4.75
N THR A 311 -14.70 -17.99 3.96
CA THR A 311 -14.98 -16.58 3.69
C THR A 311 -15.48 -15.92 4.97
N GLY A 312 -14.61 -15.80 5.96
CA GLY A 312 -14.79 -14.85 7.04
C GLY A 312 -14.71 -13.46 6.45
N THR A 313 -15.58 -12.57 6.89
CA THR A 313 -15.69 -11.13 6.56
C THR A 313 -14.38 -10.35 6.81
N ARG A 314 -13.34 -10.65 6.02
CA ARG A 314 -12.15 -9.83 5.80
C ARG A 314 -12.39 -9.12 4.47
N GLY A 315 -12.18 -7.79 4.43
CA GLY A 315 -12.66 -6.90 3.37
C GLY A 315 -12.32 -7.39 1.95
N ALA A 316 -13.20 -7.10 1.00
CA ALA A 316 -13.10 -7.52 -0.41
C ALA A 316 -11.79 -7.09 -1.13
N SER A 317 -10.98 -6.25 -0.48
CA SER A 317 -9.70 -5.69 -0.93
C SER A 317 -8.46 -6.52 -0.55
N PHE A 318 -8.61 -7.72 0.03
CA PHE A 318 -7.48 -8.55 0.49
C PHE A 318 -7.48 -9.95 -0.13
N ILE A 319 -6.29 -10.49 -0.36
CA ILE A 319 -6.02 -11.86 -0.79
C ILE A 319 -4.91 -12.37 0.12
N GLU A 320 -5.20 -13.35 0.97
CA GLU A 320 -4.25 -13.81 1.97
C GLU A 320 -4.17 -15.33 2.04
N GLY A 321 -2.95 -15.86 2.13
CA GLY A 321 -2.73 -17.27 2.48
C GLY A 321 -3.11 -18.26 1.37
N ILE A 322 -3.21 -17.81 0.13
CA ILE A 322 -3.43 -18.69 -1.03
C ILE A 322 -2.20 -19.57 -1.21
N SER A 323 -2.41 -20.89 -1.21
CA SER A 323 -1.33 -21.86 -1.36
C SER A 323 -1.71 -22.93 -2.38
N LYS A 324 -0.75 -23.30 -3.25
CA LYS A 324 -0.87 -24.38 -4.25
C LYS A 324 -2.16 -24.31 -5.07
N SER A 325 -2.59 -23.10 -5.39
CA SER A 325 -3.83 -22.84 -6.13
C SER A 325 -3.66 -21.61 -7.01
N SER A 326 -4.58 -21.45 -7.95
CA SER A 326 -4.67 -20.23 -8.75
C SER A 326 -5.90 -19.43 -8.34
N TYR A 327 -5.76 -18.12 -8.28
CA TYR A 327 -6.81 -17.23 -7.79
C TYR A 327 -6.95 -16.00 -8.68
N VAL A 328 -8.19 -15.62 -9.01
CA VAL A 328 -8.50 -14.49 -9.90
C VAL A 328 -9.48 -13.54 -9.23
N LYS A 329 -9.25 -12.23 -9.38
CA LYS A 329 -10.20 -11.15 -9.07
C LYS A 329 -10.35 -10.21 -10.25
N HIS A 330 -11.58 -9.88 -10.57
CA HIS A 330 -11.96 -8.86 -11.54
C HIS A 330 -12.33 -7.55 -10.87
N ALA A 331 -12.50 -6.49 -11.67
CA ALA A 331 -12.94 -5.18 -11.18
C ALA A 331 -14.24 -5.25 -10.35
N SER A 332 -15.19 -6.11 -10.72
CA SER A 332 -16.45 -6.33 -9.99
C SER A 332 -16.27 -6.90 -8.58
N ASP A 333 -15.16 -7.60 -8.34
CA ASP A 333 -14.93 -8.34 -7.08
C ASP A 333 -14.25 -7.48 -6.02
N ILE A 334 -13.73 -6.31 -6.41
CA ILE A 334 -12.96 -5.42 -5.54
C ILE A 334 -13.89 -4.31 -5.05
N LYS A 335 -14.06 -4.23 -3.74
CA LYS A 335 -14.71 -3.07 -3.11
C LYS A 335 -13.62 -2.05 -2.77
N GLY A 336 -13.74 -0.84 -3.32
CA GLY A 336 -12.71 0.19 -3.26
C GLY A 336 -11.65 0.03 -4.34
N SER A 337 -10.57 0.81 -4.24
CA SER A 337 -9.56 0.94 -5.29
C SER A 337 -8.16 0.48 -4.85
N SER A 338 -8.04 -0.24 -3.74
CA SER A 338 -6.75 -0.76 -3.24
C SER A 338 -6.81 -2.26 -3.03
N ILE A 339 -5.71 -2.97 -3.25
CA ILE A 339 -5.61 -4.42 -3.00
C ILE A 339 -4.36 -4.77 -2.18
N LYS A 340 -4.46 -5.73 -1.25
CA LYS A 340 -3.29 -6.36 -0.62
C LYS A 340 -3.25 -7.87 -0.89
N VAL A 341 -2.11 -8.35 -1.37
CA VAL A 341 -1.79 -9.78 -1.55
C VAL A 341 -0.76 -10.18 -0.51
N LEU A 342 -1.15 -11.04 0.43
CA LEU A 342 -0.39 -11.32 1.64
C LEU A 342 -0.10 -12.82 1.75
N ASN A 343 1.13 -13.19 2.08
CA ASN A 343 1.52 -14.54 2.52
C ASN A 343 1.07 -15.67 1.57
N CYS A 344 1.06 -15.42 0.26
CA CYS A 344 0.65 -16.41 -0.74
C CYS A 344 1.85 -17.21 -1.25
N GLN A 345 1.66 -18.51 -1.46
CA GLN A 345 2.77 -19.45 -1.70
C GLN A 345 2.48 -20.45 -2.81
N GLU A 346 3.48 -20.76 -3.64
CA GLU A 346 3.33 -21.78 -4.70
C GLU A 346 2.07 -21.57 -5.55
N SER A 347 1.72 -20.32 -5.87
CA SER A 347 0.41 -19.96 -6.43
C SER A 347 0.51 -19.01 -7.62
N ALA A 348 -0.54 -18.96 -8.44
CA ALA A 348 -0.70 -17.96 -9.49
C ALA A 348 -1.89 -17.06 -9.17
N ILE A 349 -1.66 -15.75 -9.02
CA ILE A 349 -2.67 -14.79 -8.59
C ILE A 349 -2.84 -13.76 -9.70
N TYR A 350 -4.09 -13.55 -10.12
CA TYR A 350 -4.45 -12.62 -11.19
C TYR A 350 -5.44 -11.60 -10.64
N ILE A 351 -5.05 -10.33 -10.60
CA ILE A 351 -5.92 -9.22 -10.22
C ILE A 351 -6.10 -8.36 -11.46
N LEU A 352 -7.19 -8.54 -12.18
CA LEU A 352 -7.47 -7.91 -13.48
C LEU A 352 -8.46 -6.76 -13.29
N ALA A 353 -8.01 -5.69 -12.63
CA ALA A 353 -8.84 -4.56 -12.23
C ALA A 353 -8.05 -3.24 -12.26
N PRO A 354 -8.71 -2.08 -12.44
CA PRO A 354 -8.11 -0.78 -12.18
C PRO A 354 -7.96 -0.58 -10.66
N LEU A 355 -6.79 -0.11 -10.23
CA LEU A 355 -6.45 0.10 -8.83
C LEU A 355 -5.79 1.47 -8.66
N ARG A 356 -5.98 2.10 -7.50
CA ARG A 356 -5.16 3.22 -7.01
C ARG A 356 -3.88 2.66 -6.38
N TYR A 357 -4.00 1.69 -5.47
CA TYR A 357 -2.85 1.13 -4.74
C TYR A 357 -2.83 -0.41 -4.76
N ALA A 358 -1.64 -0.98 -4.74
CA ALA A 358 -1.47 -2.42 -4.56
C ALA A 358 -0.28 -2.74 -3.64
N THR A 359 -0.45 -3.68 -2.73
CA THR A 359 0.61 -4.17 -1.86
C THR A 359 0.76 -5.67 -1.98
N VAL A 360 1.99 -6.15 -2.21
CA VAL A 360 2.34 -7.57 -2.23
C VAL A 360 3.35 -7.82 -1.12
N TYR A 361 3.01 -8.68 -0.16
CA TYR A 361 3.81 -8.86 1.05
C TYR A 361 3.96 -10.34 1.39
N GLY A 362 5.19 -10.78 1.69
CA GLY A 362 5.44 -12.11 2.25
C GLY A 362 5.11 -13.28 1.31
N CYS A 363 5.03 -13.03 -0.01
CA CYS A 363 4.73 -14.07 -0.98
C CYS A 363 5.98 -14.86 -1.36
N SER A 364 5.83 -16.17 -1.62
CA SER A 364 6.96 -17.03 -2.01
C SER A 364 6.59 -17.96 -3.15
N ASP A 365 7.50 -18.18 -4.10
CA ASP A 365 7.29 -19.15 -5.18
C ASP A 365 5.98 -18.89 -5.96
N ALA A 366 5.67 -17.63 -6.25
CA ALA A 366 4.37 -17.22 -6.80
C ALA A 366 4.51 -16.40 -8.09
N THR A 367 3.46 -16.42 -8.91
CA THR A 367 3.31 -15.49 -10.04
C THR A 367 2.12 -14.59 -9.76
N ILE A 368 2.34 -13.29 -9.72
CA ILE A 368 1.32 -12.30 -9.34
C ILE A 368 1.19 -11.30 -10.48
N VAL A 369 0.02 -11.32 -11.12
CA VAL A 369 -0.37 -10.37 -12.17
C VAL A 369 -1.28 -9.34 -11.56
N LEU A 370 -0.89 -8.07 -11.65
CA LEU A 370 -1.68 -6.92 -11.24
C LEU A 370 -2.14 -6.15 -12.47
N GLY A 371 -3.38 -5.68 -12.44
CA GLY A 371 -3.94 -4.74 -13.40
C GLY A 371 -3.28 -3.37 -13.31
N ALA A 372 -3.87 -2.37 -13.96
CA ALA A 372 -3.34 -1.01 -13.96
C ALA A 372 -3.45 -0.37 -12.56
N VAL A 373 -2.33 0.16 -12.04
CA VAL A 373 -2.25 0.79 -10.70
C VAL A 373 -1.86 2.27 -10.78
N GLY A 374 -2.81 3.17 -10.61
CA GLY A 374 -2.66 4.61 -10.87
C GLY A 374 -1.79 5.41 -9.92
N LYS A 375 -1.61 4.96 -8.67
CA LYS A 375 -0.83 5.72 -7.65
C LYS A 375 0.49 5.04 -7.29
N ALA A 376 0.44 3.89 -6.61
CA ALA A 376 1.66 3.21 -6.18
C ALA A 376 1.47 1.71 -5.93
N VAL A 377 2.50 0.94 -6.24
CA VAL A 377 2.65 -0.47 -5.89
C VAL A 377 3.78 -0.64 -4.88
N ARG A 378 3.56 -1.45 -3.84
CA ARG A 378 4.61 -1.83 -2.87
C ARG A 378 4.79 -3.33 -2.83
N VAL A 379 6.00 -3.82 -3.04
CA VAL A 379 6.34 -5.25 -2.95
C VAL A 379 7.38 -5.44 -1.86
N GLU A 380 7.09 -6.27 -0.86
CA GLU A 380 7.94 -6.41 0.32
C GLU A 380 8.08 -7.86 0.80
N HIS A 381 9.26 -8.25 1.28
CA HIS A 381 9.53 -9.57 1.88
C HIS A 381 9.13 -10.76 0.98
N CYS A 382 9.30 -10.64 -0.32
CA CYS A 382 8.95 -11.69 -1.29
C CYS A 382 10.17 -12.50 -1.74
N GLU A 383 10.00 -13.79 -1.99
CA GLU A 383 11.08 -14.71 -2.40
C GLU A 383 10.68 -15.55 -3.63
N ARG A 384 11.48 -15.55 -4.70
CA ARG A 384 11.19 -16.30 -5.94
C ARG A 384 9.78 -15.99 -6.50
N VAL A 385 9.43 -14.70 -6.52
CA VAL A 385 8.13 -14.22 -7.03
C VAL A 385 8.31 -13.52 -8.38
N HIS A 386 7.43 -13.81 -9.32
CA HIS A 386 7.28 -13.04 -10.54
C HIS A 386 6.12 -12.05 -10.36
N VAL A 387 6.42 -10.75 -10.40
CA VAL A 387 5.40 -9.69 -10.33
C VAL A 387 5.29 -9.03 -11.69
N ILE A 388 4.09 -9.01 -12.26
CA ILE A 388 3.80 -8.40 -13.56
C ILE A 388 2.79 -7.27 -13.31
N VAL A 389 3.18 -6.01 -13.56
CA VAL A 389 2.34 -4.86 -13.23
C VAL A 389 2.58 -3.64 -14.12
N ALA A 390 1.49 -2.96 -14.46
CA ALA A 390 1.49 -1.62 -15.04
C ALA A 390 1.12 -0.61 -13.95
N ALA A 391 2.00 0.33 -13.61
CA ALA A 391 1.79 1.23 -12.48
C ALA A 391 2.40 2.62 -12.68
N LYS A 392 1.90 3.62 -11.97
CA LYS A 392 2.55 4.95 -11.98
C LYS A 392 3.91 4.88 -11.27
N ARG A 393 3.94 4.27 -10.09
CA ARG A 393 5.12 4.10 -9.24
C ARG A 393 5.17 2.69 -8.64
N ILE A 394 6.38 2.13 -8.47
CA ILE A 394 6.60 0.89 -7.72
C ILE A 394 7.76 1.05 -6.73
N CYS A 395 7.58 0.52 -5.52
CA CYS A 395 8.60 0.39 -4.49
C CYS A 395 8.80 -1.09 -4.14
N ILE A 396 10.04 -1.57 -4.21
CA ILE A 396 10.45 -2.95 -3.95
C ILE A 396 11.39 -2.97 -2.76
N ALA A 397 11.03 -3.74 -1.74
CA ALA A 397 11.73 -3.79 -0.47
C ALA A 397 12.02 -5.22 -0.03
N ASN A 398 13.22 -5.48 0.48
CA ASN A 398 13.56 -6.74 1.17
C ASN A 398 13.18 -8.02 0.37
N CYS A 399 13.39 -8.02 -0.95
CA CYS A 399 12.99 -9.11 -1.85
C CYS A 399 14.19 -9.94 -2.32
N ARG A 400 13.98 -11.23 -2.58
CA ARG A 400 15.04 -12.17 -2.99
C ARG A 400 14.66 -12.99 -4.20
N GLU A 401 15.55 -13.03 -5.20
CA GLU A 401 15.41 -13.88 -6.40
C GLU A 401 14.07 -13.63 -7.12
N CYS A 402 13.56 -12.39 -7.08
CA CYS A 402 12.31 -11.98 -7.73
C CYS A 402 12.56 -11.36 -9.10
N VAL A 403 11.59 -11.54 -9.99
CA VAL A 403 11.59 -10.94 -11.34
C VAL A 403 10.39 -10.02 -11.48
N PHE A 404 10.63 -8.80 -11.90
CA PHE A 404 9.62 -7.75 -12.04
C PHE A 404 9.45 -7.38 -13.51
N PHE A 405 8.27 -7.62 -14.07
CA PHE A 405 7.90 -7.23 -15.43
C PHE A 405 7.06 -5.95 -15.35
N LEU A 406 7.67 -4.82 -15.72
CA LEU A 406 7.20 -3.50 -15.33
C LEU A 406 6.80 -2.65 -16.53
N GLY A 407 5.62 -2.03 -16.42
CA GLY A 407 5.19 -0.91 -17.24
C GLY A 407 5.00 0.29 -16.33
N VAL A 408 6.06 1.05 -16.07
CA VAL A 408 6.07 2.08 -15.02
C VAL A 408 6.35 3.48 -15.53
N ASN A 409 5.54 4.45 -15.12
CA ASN A 409 5.72 5.84 -15.54
C ASN A 409 6.77 6.61 -14.72
N GLN A 410 7.17 6.06 -13.58
CA GLN A 410 8.27 6.55 -12.74
C GLN A 410 9.30 5.43 -12.52
N ARG A 411 10.52 5.83 -12.14
CA ARG A 411 11.62 4.91 -11.86
C ARG A 411 11.27 3.94 -10.72
N PRO A 412 11.51 2.62 -10.87
CA PRO A 412 11.36 1.67 -9.79
C PRO A 412 12.25 2.03 -8.60
N LEU A 413 11.67 2.14 -7.41
CA LEU A 413 12.41 2.38 -6.18
C LEU A 413 12.79 1.05 -5.54
N ILE A 414 14.09 0.81 -5.30
CA ILE A 414 14.62 -0.40 -4.65
C ILE A 414 15.17 0.00 -3.28
N ILE A 415 14.65 -0.57 -2.19
CA ILE A 415 15.02 -0.22 -0.80
C ILE A 415 15.30 -1.45 0.06
N GLY A 416 16.16 -1.33 1.06
CA GLY A 416 16.42 -2.43 2.01
C GLY A 416 17.29 -3.56 1.44
N ASP A 417 17.24 -4.72 2.07
CA ASP A 417 18.10 -5.87 1.79
C ASP A 417 17.54 -6.74 0.67
N ASN A 418 17.89 -6.38 -0.57
CA ASN A 418 17.46 -7.10 -1.77
C ASN A 418 18.59 -7.98 -2.31
N HIS A 419 18.23 -9.14 -2.86
CA HIS A 419 19.20 -10.06 -3.43
C HIS A 419 18.76 -10.63 -4.77
N LYS A 420 19.61 -10.53 -5.80
CA LYS A 420 19.36 -11.09 -7.15
C LYS A 420 18.02 -10.68 -7.74
N LEU A 421 17.68 -9.39 -7.65
CA LEU A 421 16.49 -8.87 -8.30
C LEU A 421 16.71 -8.70 -9.79
N GLN A 422 15.67 -8.98 -10.57
CA GLN A 422 15.65 -8.72 -12.00
C GLN A 422 14.47 -7.85 -12.40
N VAL A 423 14.70 -6.92 -13.32
CA VAL A 423 13.68 -6.08 -13.95
C VAL A 423 13.62 -6.35 -15.45
N ALA A 424 12.42 -6.32 -16.01
CA ALA A 424 12.12 -6.53 -17.41
C ALA A 424 10.99 -5.59 -17.86
N PRO A 425 10.87 -5.30 -19.16
CA PRO A 425 9.71 -4.59 -19.67
C PRO A 425 8.44 -5.42 -19.46
N TYR A 426 7.30 -4.73 -19.30
CA TYR A 426 5.99 -5.36 -19.20
C TYR A 426 5.76 -6.33 -20.37
N ASN A 427 5.27 -7.54 -20.09
CA ASN A 427 5.31 -8.67 -21.02
C ASN A 427 3.97 -9.39 -21.20
N THR A 428 2.85 -8.78 -20.79
CA THR A 428 1.52 -9.40 -20.85
C THR A 428 0.48 -8.39 -21.33
N PHE A 429 -0.76 -8.85 -21.50
CA PHE A 429 -1.96 -8.01 -21.57
C PHE A 429 -3.19 -8.86 -21.25
N TYR A 430 -4.27 -8.19 -20.84
CA TYR A 430 -5.62 -8.76 -20.79
C TYR A 430 -6.57 -7.82 -21.54
N SER A 431 -7.75 -8.31 -21.91
CA SER A 431 -8.67 -7.62 -22.83
C SER A 431 -9.01 -6.18 -22.42
N GLN A 432 -9.20 -5.91 -21.12
CA GLN A 432 -9.58 -4.59 -20.59
C GLN A 432 -8.39 -3.72 -20.14
N LEU A 433 -7.16 -4.11 -20.45
CA LEU A 433 -5.97 -3.45 -19.89
C LEU A 433 -5.89 -1.97 -20.29
N GLU A 434 -6.10 -1.60 -21.56
CA GLU A 434 -6.02 -0.21 -22.00
C GLU A 434 -7.11 0.68 -21.36
N GLU A 435 -8.32 0.14 -21.17
CA GLU A 435 -9.41 0.84 -20.48
C GLU A 435 -9.02 1.12 -19.02
N HIS A 436 -8.54 0.10 -18.30
CA HIS A 436 -8.09 0.25 -16.92
C HIS A 436 -6.88 1.20 -16.81
N MET A 437 -5.96 1.20 -17.79
CA MET A 437 -4.83 2.13 -17.84
C MET A 437 -5.29 3.57 -18.01
N ASN A 438 -6.24 3.82 -18.90
CA ASN A 438 -6.81 5.16 -19.13
C ASN A 438 -7.57 5.66 -17.89
N GLU A 439 -8.34 4.79 -17.22
CA GLU A 439 -9.08 5.12 -16.00
C GLU A 439 -8.16 5.60 -14.88
N VAL A 440 -7.02 4.93 -14.68
CA VAL A 440 -6.09 5.23 -13.58
C VAL A 440 -4.89 6.10 -13.99
N GLY A 441 -4.86 6.55 -15.24
CA GLY A 441 -3.88 7.52 -15.75
C GLY A 441 -2.49 6.96 -16.08
N ILE A 442 -2.37 5.67 -16.43
CA ILE A 442 -1.08 5.08 -16.87
C ILE A 442 -0.85 5.34 -18.35
N LEU A 443 0.32 5.91 -18.68
CA LEU A 443 0.71 6.19 -20.06
C LEU A 443 1.59 5.05 -20.61
N PRO A 444 1.15 4.27 -21.62
CA PRO A 444 1.96 3.18 -22.18
C PRO A 444 3.22 3.66 -22.90
N THR A 445 3.23 4.92 -23.35
CA THR A 445 4.36 5.55 -24.06
C THR A 445 5.53 5.91 -23.16
N VAL A 446 5.32 5.96 -21.84
CA VAL A 446 6.35 6.31 -20.85
C VAL A 446 6.65 5.07 -20.01
N ASN A 447 7.84 4.49 -20.17
CA ASN A 447 8.21 3.30 -19.41
C ASN A 447 9.65 3.37 -18.90
N HIS A 448 9.83 3.61 -17.60
CA HIS A 448 11.13 3.77 -16.92
C HIS A 448 11.59 2.50 -16.18
N TRP A 449 11.10 1.32 -16.59
CA TRP A 449 11.40 0.03 -15.95
C TRP A 449 12.90 -0.28 -15.84
N ASP A 450 13.74 0.25 -16.73
CA ASP A 450 15.17 -0.06 -16.84
C ASP A 450 16.07 0.93 -16.09
N GLU A 451 15.48 1.91 -15.40
CA GLU A 451 16.16 2.94 -14.61
C GLU A 451 15.84 2.81 -13.09
N PRO A 452 16.10 1.65 -12.44
CA PRO A 452 15.84 1.50 -11.02
C PRO A 452 16.71 2.46 -10.18
N LEU A 453 16.09 3.08 -9.19
CA LEU A 453 16.76 3.92 -8.19
C LEU A 453 16.90 3.10 -6.89
N ALA A 454 18.13 2.72 -6.55
CA ALA A 454 18.44 2.03 -5.31
C ALA A 454 18.75 3.04 -4.18
N LEU A 455 18.00 2.99 -3.08
CA LEU A 455 18.30 3.73 -1.86
C LEU A 455 18.69 2.75 -0.75
N GLY A 456 19.76 3.07 -0.03
CA GLY A 456 20.32 2.43 1.18
C GLY A 456 19.79 1.06 1.65
N MET A 457 20.70 0.17 2.06
CA MET A 457 20.32 -1.14 2.62
C MET A 457 19.49 -1.09 3.91
N VAL A 458 19.42 0.05 4.59
CA VAL A 458 18.71 0.21 5.87
C VAL A 458 17.39 0.95 5.67
N ASP A 459 16.26 0.25 5.85
CA ASP A 459 14.97 0.93 6.03
C ASP A 459 14.94 1.54 7.44
N HIS A 460 15.05 2.86 7.49
CA HIS A 460 15.06 3.59 8.75
C HIS A 460 13.69 3.62 9.44
N HIS A 461 12.62 3.20 8.77
CA HIS A 461 11.29 3.10 9.39
C HIS A 461 11.07 1.75 10.10
N ASP A 462 11.92 0.76 9.82
CA ASP A 462 11.85 -0.51 10.51
C ASP A 462 12.48 -0.37 11.90
N SER A 463 11.79 -0.91 12.92
CA SER A 463 12.21 -0.79 14.33
C SER A 463 13.43 -1.66 14.69
N LEU A 464 14.02 -2.35 13.72
CA LEU A 464 15.11 -3.30 13.88
C LEU A 464 16.43 -2.65 13.44
N SER A 465 17.39 -2.53 14.35
CA SER A 465 18.78 -2.24 13.96
C SER A 465 19.41 -3.48 13.35
N HIS A 466 20.03 -3.38 12.17
CA HIS A 466 20.78 -4.49 11.59
C HIS A 466 21.89 -4.96 12.55
N PRO A 467 22.06 -6.28 12.78
CA PRO A 467 22.99 -6.82 13.77
C PRO A 467 24.49 -6.73 13.40
N ALA A 468 24.84 -6.07 12.31
CA ALA A 468 26.22 -5.82 11.93
C ALA A 468 26.36 -4.34 11.61
N GLY A 469 27.23 -3.63 12.32
CA GLY A 469 27.62 -2.24 12.07
C GLY A 469 28.36 -2.07 10.74
N VAL A 470 27.78 -2.56 9.65
CA VAL A 470 28.23 -2.34 8.28
C VAL A 470 27.65 -1.00 7.87
N SER A 471 28.52 0.00 7.77
CA SER A 471 28.26 1.31 7.19
C SER A 471 27.53 1.19 5.87
N ASP A 472 26.54 2.07 5.63
CA ASP A 472 25.87 2.39 4.35
C ASP A 472 26.50 1.74 3.10
N VAL A 473 26.28 0.45 2.90
CA VAL A 473 26.54 -0.19 1.62
C VAL A 473 25.35 0.18 0.73
N GLN A 474 25.63 0.63 -0.49
CA GLN A 474 24.57 0.91 -1.47
C GLN A 474 23.71 -0.35 -1.65
N ALA A 475 22.39 -0.20 -1.59
CA ALA A 475 21.48 -1.29 -1.87
C ALA A 475 21.79 -1.89 -3.25
N GLU A 476 21.78 -3.22 -3.35
CA GLU A 476 21.96 -3.92 -4.62
C GLU A 476 20.84 -3.50 -5.56
N SER A 477 21.18 -2.81 -6.66
CA SER A 477 20.21 -2.45 -7.68
C SER A 477 19.76 -3.69 -8.45
N ALA A 478 18.55 -3.66 -8.98
CA ALA A 478 18.05 -4.74 -9.84
C ALA A 478 18.83 -4.83 -11.15
N THR A 479 19.06 -6.05 -11.62
CA THR A 479 19.69 -6.34 -12.92
C THR A 479 18.63 -6.49 -14.01
N ARG A 480 18.96 -6.26 -15.28
CA ARG A 480 18.00 -6.43 -16.38
C ARG A 480 17.91 -7.91 -16.77
N VAL A 481 16.70 -8.41 -17.02
CA VAL A 481 16.51 -9.76 -17.59
C VAL A 481 17.14 -9.81 -18.98
N ASP A 482 17.89 -10.87 -19.27
CA ASP A 482 18.50 -11.06 -20.57
C ASP A 482 17.42 -11.14 -21.68
N PRO A 483 17.56 -10.41 -22.82
CA PRO A 483 16.60 -10.47 -23.91
C PRO A 483 16.30 -11.88 -24.42
N ASP A 484 17.23 -12.83 -24.31
CA ASP A 484 17.07 -14.21 -24.76
C ASP A 484 16.20 -15.04 -23.80
N GLN A 485 16.14 -14.63 -22.53
CA GLN A 485 15.30 -15.24 -21.49
C GLN A 485 13.91 -14.60 -21.42
N PHE A 486 13.71 -13.46 -22.09
CA PHE A 486 12.43 -12.75 -22.09
C PHE A 486 11.36 -13.46 -22.91
N THR A 487 10.22 -13.74 -22.27
CA THR A 487 9.06 -14.35 -22.92
C THR A 487 7.79 -13.60 -22.54
N ASN A 488 6.86 -13.48 -23.49
CA ASN A 488 5.52 -12.94 -23.20
C ASN A 488 4.79 -13.88 -22.25
N PHE A 489 4.21 -13.31 -21.20
CA PHE A 489 3.34 -14.02 -20.28
C PHE A 489 1.93 -14.03 -20.87
N LEU A 490 1.29 -15.20 -20.89
CA LEU A 490 -0.06 -15.37 -21.42
C LEU A 490 -1.03 -15.52 -20.27
N ILE A 491 -1.96 -14.57 -20.14
CA ILE A 491 -3.10 -14.71 -19.25
C ILE A 491 -4.13 -15.63 -19.95
N PRO A 492 -4.52 -16.76 -19.35
CA PRO A 492 -5.49 -17.65 -19.97
C PRO A 492 -6.81 -16.96 -20.31
N LYS A 493 -7.32 -17.17 -21.52
CA LYS A 493 -8.49 -16.45 -22.06
C LYS A 493 -9.77 -16.64 -21.24
N TRP A 494 -9.93 -17.79 -20.59
CA TRP A 494 -11.08 -18.08 -19.71
C TRP A 494 -11.02 -17.34 -18.37
N LEU A 495 -9.87 -16.72 -18.05
CA LEU A 495 -9.76 -15.78 -16.93
C LEU A 495 -10.12 -14.36 -17.33
N GLY A 496 -10.47 -14.10 -18.60
CA GLY A 496 -11.08 -12.83 -18.99
C GLY A 496 -12.54 -12.83 -18.51
N GLY A 497 -12.99 -11.72 -17.91
CA GLY A 497 -14.40 -11.56 -17.57
C GLY A 497 -15.28 -11.60 -18.82
N GLU A 498 -16.61 -11.66 -18.64
CA GLU A 498 -17.59 -11.60 -19.76
C GLU A 498 -17.49 -10.31 -20.61
N SER A 499 -16.70 -9.34 -20.16
CA SER A 499 -16.41 -8.07 -20.83
C SER A 499 -15.46 -8.21 -22.03
N THR A 500 -15.96 -7.83 -23.20
CA THR A 500 -15.19 -7.69 -24.44
C THR A 500 -14.33 -6.43 -24.38
N GLY A 501 -13.13 -6.52 -23.83
CA GLY A 501 -12.14 -5.43 -23.89
C GLY A 501 -11.44 -5.34 -25.25
N SER A 502 -10.96 -4.15 -25.61
CA SER A 502 -10.37 -3.83 -26.92
C SER A 502 -8.89 -4.18 -27.07
N THR A 503 -8.20 -4.55 -25.99
CA THR A 503 -6.75 -4.73 -26.00
C THR A 503 -6.38 -6.06 -26.66
N GLU A 504 -5.79 -5.97 -27.86
CA GLU A 504 -5.37 -7.13 -28.64
C GLU A 504 -3.89 -7.49 -28.48
N ASN A 505 -3.06 -6.56 -28.02
CA ASN A 505 -1.62 -6.72 -27.88
C ASN A 505 -1.11 -5.98 -26.63
N ASN A 506 0.14 -6.23 -26.24
CA ASN A 506 0.80 -5.50 -25.17
C ASN A 506 0.90 -4.00 -25.52
N PRO A 507 0.31 -3.10 -24.71
CA PRO A 507 0.32 -1.66 -25.01
C PRO A 507 1.69 -1.01 -24.80
N PHE A 508 2.59 -1.63 -24.03
CA PHE A 508 3.94 -1.10 -23.81
C PHE A 508 4.87 -1.50 -24.95
N THR A 509 5.51 -0.51 -25.58
CA THR A 509 6.50 -0.75 -26.63
C THR A 509 7.74 -1.40 -26.04
N LEU A 510 8.12 -2.55 -26.57
CA LEU A 510 9.33 -3.25 -26.17
C LEU A 510 10.58 -2.57 -26.77
N PRO A 511 11.71 -2.52 -26.04
CA PRO A 511 12.97 -2.05 -26.60
C PRO A 511 13.49 -2.97 -27.71
N ASP A 512 14.27 -2.39 -28.64
CA ASP A 512 14.77 -3.08 -29.85
C ASP A 512 15.47 -4.42 -29.56
N ALA A 513 16.27 -4.50 -28.50
CA ALA A 513 16.96 -5.72 -28.12
C ALA A 513 16.00 -6.87 -27.76
N TYR A 514 14.95 -6.57 -26.99
CA TYR A 514 13.92 -7.53 -26.61
C TYR A 514 13.05 -7.91 -27.81
N MET A 515 12.68 -6.94 -28.65
CA MET A 515 11.94 -7.18 -29.90
C MET A 515 12.70 -8.09 -30.86
N ALA A 516 13.98 -7.80 -31.10
CA ALA A 516 14.82 -8.61 -31.98
C ALA A 516 14.97 -10.04 -31.47
N SER A 517 15.16 -10.21 -30.15
CA SER A 517 15.21 -11.53 -29.53
C SER A 517 13.88 -12.28 -29.68
N GLN A 518 12.74 -11.63 -29.44
CA GLN A 518 11.43 -12.25 -29.64
C GLN A 518 11.19 -12.70 -31.08
N HIS A 519 11.49 -11.84 -32.06
CA HIS A 519 11.36 -12.18 -33.48
C HIS A 519 12.27 -13.36 -33.86
N ARG A 520 13.51 -13.38 -33.36
CA ARG A 520 14.43 -14.50 -33.58
C ARG A 520 13.90 -15.79 -32.96
N ASN A 521 13.39 -15.75 -31.73
CA ASN A 521 12.81 -16.91 -31.05
C ASN A 521 11.56 -17.43 -31.77
N GLN A 522 10.71 -16.53 -32.27
CA GLN A 522 9.52 -16.89 -33.04
C GLN A 522 9.88 -17.52 -34.39
N LYS A 523 10.89 -16.97 -35.08
CA LYS A 523 11.41 -17.54 -36.32
C LYS A 523 11.99 -18.94 -36.08
N ASN A 524 12.84 -19.09 -35.07
CA ASN A 524 13.44 -20.38 -34.69
C ASN A 524 12.35 -21.42 -34.35
N LEU A 525 11.31 -21.02 -33.60
CA LEU A 525 10.18 -21.88 -33.29
C LEU A 525 9.41 -22.30 -34.56
N GLY A 526 9.24 -21.39 -35.51
CA GLY A 526 8.63 -21.67 -36.81
C GLY A 526 9.43 -22.69 -37.61
N GLU A 527 10.75 -22.51 -37.69
CA GLU A 527 11.69 -23.43 -38.36
C GLU A 527 11.66 -24.81 -37.70
N ILE A 528 11.74 -24.89 -36.36
CA ILE A 528 11.65 -26.15 -35.62
C ILE A 528 10.32 -26.86 -35.88
N ARG A 529 9.19 -26.13 -35.89
CA ARG A 529 7.87 -26.71 -36.19
C ARG A 529 7.79 -27.25 -37.62
N GLN A 530 8.39 -26.55 -38.58
CA GLN A 530 8.46 -27.01 -39.97
C GLN A 530 9.32 -28.27 -40.08
N LEU A 531 10.51 -28.27 -39.47
CA LEU A 531 11.40 -29.44 -39.42
C LEU A 531 10.71 -30.65 -38.79
N LEU A 532 9.97 -30.47 -37.70
CA LEU A 532 9.21 -31.55 -37.06
C LEU A 532 8.08 -32.09 -37.95
N ARG A 533 7.45 -31.24 -38.76
CA ARG A 533 6.38 -31.64 -39.69
C ARG A 533 6.90 -32.38 -40.91
N GLU A 534 8.04 -31.93 -41.43
CA GLU A 534 8.66 -32.47 -42.66
C GLU A 534 9.58 -33.67 -42.38
N ALA A 535 9.91 -33.95 -41.12
CA ALA A 535 10.75 -35.07 -40.73
C ALA A 535 10.13 -36.40 -41.20
N PRO A 536 10.85 -37.22 -42.00
CA PRO A 536 10.38 -38.53 -42.46
C PRO A 536 10.51 -39.56 -41.34
N LEU A 537 9.61 -39.47 -40.36
CA LEU A 537 9.56 -40.38 -39.22
C LEU A 537 8.48 -41.44 -39.41
N GLU A 538 8.80 -42.68 -39.09
CA GLU A 538 7.81 -43.75 -38.95
C GLU A 538 6.85 -43.47 -37.78
N GLU A 539 5.63 -44.01 -37.84
CA GLU A 539 4.57 -43.73 -36.86
C GLU A 539 4.91 -44.21 -35.43
N SER A 540 5.78 -45.21 -35.29
CA SER A 540 6.36 -45.64 -34.01
C SER A 540 7.28 -44.54 -33.43
N ARG A 541 8.21 -44.05 -34.23
CA ARG A 541 9.18 -43.00 -33.85
C ARG A 541 8.51 -41.65 -33.58
N LYS A 542 7.44 -41.31 -34.30
CA LYS A 542 6.63 -40.12 -33.99
C LYS A 542 6.01 -40.20 -32.60
N ARG A 543 5.50 -41.37 -32.21
CA ARG A 543 4.96 -41.59 -30.86
C ARG A 543 6.05 -41.47 -29.80
N GLU A 544 7.22 -42.08 -30.02
CA GLU A 544 8.36 -41.96 -29.11
C GLU A 544 8.82 -40.51 -28.93
N LEU A 545 8.95 -39.74 -30.02
CA LEU A 545 9.31 -38.33 -29.98
C LEU A 545 8.26 -37.50 -29.23
N SER A 546 6.97 -37.75 -29.49
CA SER A 546 5.88 -37.09 -28.77
C SER A 546 5.93 -37.39 -27.27
N SER A 547 6.14 -38.65 -26.87
CA SER A 547 6.29 -39.02 -25.47
C SER A 547 7.49 -38.34 -24.81
N ALA A 548 8.64 -38.28 -25.50
CA ALA A 548 9.82 -37.59 -24.99
C ALA A 548 9.56 -36.08 -24.81
N LEU A 549 8.95 -35.43 -25.80
CA LEU A 549 8.58 -34.01 -25.71
C LEU A 549 7.64 -33.73 -24.53
N HIS A 550 6.66 -34.60 -24.28
CA HIS A 550 5.77 -34.46 -23.12
C HIS A 550 6.54 -34.56 -21.79
N VAL A 551 7.49 -35.49 -21.67
CA VAL A 551 8.32 -35.63 -20.46
C VAL A 551 9.17 -34.38 -20.24
N TYR A 552 9.90 -33.93 -21.28
CA TYR A 552 10.72 -32.72 -21.18
C TYR A 552 9.89 -31.45 -20.92
N PHE A 553 8.70 -31.36 -21.51
CA PHE A 553 7.78 -30.25 -21.24
C PHE A 553 7.29 -30.27 -19.79
N LYS A 554 6.96 -31.46 -19.26
CA LYS A 554 6.59 -31.61 -17.85
C LYS A 554 7.74 -31.20 -16.93
N ASP A 555 8.95 -31.69 -17.18
CA ASP A 555 10.13 -31.34 -16.37
C ASP A 555 10.41 -29.82 -16.42
N TRP A 556 10.25 -29.22 -17.60
CA TRP A 556 10.34 -27.77 -17.77
C TRP A 556 9.27 -27.01 -16.97
N LEU A 557 8.01 -27.48 -16.94
CA LEU A 557 6.95 -26.85 -16.14
C LEU A 557 7.27 -26.84 -14.63
N TYR A 558 7.86 -27.92 -14.11
CA TYR A 558 8.27 -27.98 -12.71
C TYR A 558 9.51 -27.12 -12.44
N ALA A 559 10.53 -27.19 -13.30
CA ALA A 559 11.77 -26.42 -13.14
C ALA A 559 11.55 -24.91 -13.24
N SER A 560 10.64 -24.47 -14.13
CA SER A 560 10.29 -23.04 -14.30
C SER A 560 9.24 -22.56 -13.29
N GLY A 561 8.57 -23.46 -12.57
CA GLY A 561 7.44 -23.12 -11.70
C GLY A 561 6.14 -22.77 -12.43
N ASN A 562 6.11 -22.87 -13.77
CA ASN A 562 4.92 -22.63 -14.59
C ASN A 562 3.80 -23.66 -14.36
N ILE A 563 4.11 -24.79 -13.72
CA ILE A 563 3.13 -25.77 -13.25
C ILE A 563 1.98 -25.14 -12.45
N ARG A 564 2.24 -24.04 -11.74
CA ARG A 564 1.26 -23.33 -10.90
C ARG A 564 0.11 -22.74 -11.71
N GLN A 565 0.36 -22.35 -12.97
CA GLN A 565 -0.68 -21.83 -13.86
C GLN A 565 -1.70 -22.92 -14.24
N LEU A 566 -1.31 -24.19 -14.16
CA LEU A 566 -2.20 -25.32 -14.44
C LEU A 566 -3.10 -25.68 -13.25
N TYR A 567 -2.89 -25.10 -12.06
CA TYR A 567 -3.79 -25.32 -10.93
C TYR A 567 -5.21 -24.82 -11.20
N CYS A 568 -5.39 -23.83 -12.09
CA CYS A 568 -6.70 -23.44 -12.60
C CYS A 568 -7.48 -24.60 -13.26
N LEU A 569 -6.80 -25.59 -13.82
CA LEU A 569 -7.41 -26.69 -14.58
C LEU A 569 -7.69 -27.94 -13.73
N GLN A 570 -7.19 -27.98 -12.50
CA GLN A 570 -7.35 -29.15 -11.60
C GLN A 570 -8.61 -29.06 -10.72
N GLY A 571 -9.36 -27.96 -10.82
CA GLY A 571 -10.56 -27.69 -10.02
C GLY A 571 -11.90 -27.96 -10.72
N GLU A 572 -11.91 -28.57 -11.92
CA GLU A 572 -13.14 -29.06 -12.58
C GLU A 572 -13.50 -30.49 -12.19
#